data_AF-A0AAD7P1Z8-F1
#
_entry.id   AF-A0AAD7P1Z8-F1
#
_cell.length_a   1.000
_cell.length_b   1.000
_cell.length_c   1.000
_cell.angle_alpha   90.00
_cell.angle_beta   90.00
_cell.angle_gamma   90.00
#
_symmetry.space_group_name_H-M   'P 1'
#
loop_
_entity.id
_entity.type
_entity.pdbx_description
1 polymer ?
#
loop_
_entity_poly.entity_id
_entity_poly.type
_entity_poly.pdbx_seq_one_letter_code
_entity_poly.pdbx_strand_id
1 'polypeptide(L)'
;MPLGPAEIAHGPMFLGFMFSAILYGVMILQVHVYFTNNAKRFTFRGAAPPDQALPKDSKESSDILTQLFDLAKTSNTSNRRGIFVQAAPQSKIHLRFSHQFFEKRKHGEEDDPAVPATFKLDRWPVASDAAKQAIEEMKTTHRVNHLEAFDADETLLIPGAYEEKLRGSLATVRFTLSHHYIRKDDADSFTANIDHIRILNPPTPATPTKKRRAFTDVDNVTGDISPKRTRVVA
;
A
#
# COMPACT_ATOMS: atom_id res chain seq x y z
N MET A 1 32.88 -60.26 20.33
CA MET A 1 31.47 -60.17 20.72
C MET A 1 30.73 -59.45 19.60
N PRO A 2 29.78 -60.07 18.90
CA PRO A 2 29.02 -59.40 17.85
C PRO A 2 28.03 -58.41 18.47
N LEU A 3 28.05 -57.15 18.02
CA LEU A 3 27.07 -56.13 18.41
C LEU A 3 25.68 -56.55 17.90
N GLY A 4 24.66 -56.38 18.74
CA GLY A 4 23.29 -56.76 18.43
C GLY A 4 22.67 -55.88 17.34
N PRO A 5 21.68 -56.39 16.57
CA PRO A 5 21.06 -55.69 15.44
C PRO A 5 20.34 -54.36 15.80
N ALA A 6 20.25 -54.01 17.09
CA ALA A 6 19.66 -52.76 17.54
C ALA A 6 20.60 -51.53 17.39
N GLU A 7 21.93 -51.71 17.34
CA GLU A 7 22.88 -50.57 17.29
C GLU A 7 23.08 -49.98 15.89
N ILE A 8 22.63 -50.66 14.82
CA ILE A 8 22.83 -50.20 13.43
C ILE A 8 21.67 -49.29 12.94
N ALA A 9 20.58 -49.19 13.71
CA ALA A 9 19.37 -48.50 13.28
C ALA A 9 19.29 -47.00 13.66
N HIS A 10 20.25 -46.43 14.40
CA HIS A 10 20.17 -45.05 14.92
C HIS A 10 20.87 -43.98 14.07
N GLY A 11 21.76 -44.37 13.14
CA GLY A 11 22.47 -43.44 12.26
C GLY A 11 21.59 -42.70 11.21
N PRO A 12 20.68 -43.38 10.48
CA PRO A 12 19.92 -42.74 9.41
C PRO A 12 18.76 -41.87 9.92
N MET A 13 18.15 -42.23 11.06
CA MET A 13 17.05 -41.46 11.65
C MET A 13 17.52 -40.12 12.20
N PHE A 14 18.71 -40.07 12.80
CA PHE A 14 19.25 -38.82 13.36
C PHE A 14 19.62 -37.82 12.25
N LEU A 15 20.17 -38.31 11.13
CA LEU A 15 20.52 -37.46 9.99
C LEU A 15 19.26 -36.87 9.32
N GLY A 16 18.20 -37.67 9.16
CA GLY A 16 16.91 -37.19 8.63
C GLY A 16 16.26 -36.14 9.53
N PHE A 17 16.33 -36.31 10.85
CA PHE A 17 15.80 -35.34 11.81
C PHE A 17 16.56 -34.00 11.76
N MET A 18 17.90 -34.03 11.69
CA MET A 18 18.73 -32.82 11.62
C MET A 18 18.48 -32.05 10.31
N PHE A 19 18.35 -32.73 9.18
CA PHE A 19 18.00 -32.09 7.91
C PHE A 19 16.60 -31.45 7.95
N SER A 20 15.61 -32.12 8.55
CA SER A 20 14.26 -31.57 8.72
C SER A 20 14.27 -30.31 9.60
N ALA A 21 15.00 -30.32 10.72
CA ALA A 21 15.11 -29.18 11.63
C ALA A 21 15.79 -27.96 10.97
N ILE A 22 16.85 -28.19 10.17
CA ILE A 22 17.53 -27.13 9.42
C ILE A 22 16.61 -26.54 8.34
N LEU A 23 15.91 -27.38 7.58
CA LEU A 23 14.96 -26.91 6.56
C LEU A 23 13.80 -26.14 7.18
N TYR A 24 13.29 -26.58 8.34
CA TYR A 24 12.26 -25.85 9.08
C TYR A 24 12.77 -24.51 9.60
N GLY A 25 14.02 -24.45 10.07
CA GLY A 25 14.68 -23.21 10.47
C GLY A 25 14.85 -22.23 9.31
N VAL A 26 15.26 -22.71 8.13
CA VAL A 26 15.37 -21.89 6.92
C VAL A 26 14.00 -21.41 6.44
N MET A 27 12.96 -22.24 6.51
CA MET A 27 11.59 -21.87 6.13
C MET A 27 11.01 -20.83 7.09
N ILE A 28 11.19 -21.00 8.41
CA ILE A 28 10.80 -20.00 9.41
C ILE A 28 11.57 -18.70 9.20
N LEU A 29 12.87 -18.76 8.91
CA LEU A 29 13.67 -17.57 8.64
C LEU A 29 13.23 -16.87 7.35
N GLN A 30 12.90 -17.61 6.29
CA GLN A 30 12.37 -17.06 5.04
C GLN A 30 10.98 -16.44 5.23
N VAL A 31 10.09 -17.08 6.00
CA VAL A 31 8.77 -16.53 6.36
C VAL A 31 8.94 -15.31 7.25
N HIS A 32 9.84 -15.35 8.23
CA HIS A 32 10.14 -14.22 9.10
C HIS A 32 10.69 -13.04 8.29
N VAL A 33 11.69 -13.26 7.44
CA VAL A 33 12.26 -12.25 6.54
C VAL A 33 11.19 -11.71 5.57
N TYR A 34 10.30 -12.56 5.05
CA TYR A 34 9.19 -12.14 4.21
C TYR A 34 8.19 -11.25 4.99
N PHE A 35 7.88 -11.57 6.25
CA PHE A 35 6.98 -10.76 7.06
C PHE A 35 7.64 -9.51 7.67
N THR A 36 8.93 -9.55 8.00
CA THR A 36 9.66 -8.40 8.55
C THR A 36 10.07 -7.40 7.47
N ASN A 37 10.39 -7.85 6.26
CA ASN A 37 10.72 -6.95 5.15
C ASN A 37 9.47 -6.37 4.48
N ASN A 38 8.32 -7.03 4.62
CA ASN A 38 7.03 -6.48 4.24
C ASN A 38 6.34 -5.86 5.44
N ALA A 39 7.00 -4.87 6.07
CA ALA A 39 6.26 -3.83 6.76
C ALA A 39 5.16 -3.37 5.81
N LYS A 40 3.89 -3.57 6.17
CA LYS A 40 2.74 -3.24 5.32
C LYS A 40 2.74 -1.74 5.09
N ARG A 41 3.40 -1.33 4.02
CA ARG A 41 3.50 0.05 3.56
C ARG A 41 2.21 0.37 2.86
N PHE A 42 1.46 1.29 3.45
CA PHE A 42 0.30 1.84 2.77
C PHE A 42 0.80 2.76 1.69
N THR A 43 0.20 2.67 0.50
CA THR A 43 0.63 3.46 -0.66
C THR A 43 -0.40 4.52 -0.98
N PHE A 44 0.08 5.74 -1.16
CA PHE A 44 -0.70 6.89 -1.58
C PHE A 44 -0.32 7.23 -3.00
N ARG A 45 -1.30 7.60 -3.83
CA ARG A 45 -1.07 8.03 -5.20
C ARG A 45 -1.40 9.50 -5.32
N GLY A 46 -0.37 10.31 -5.59
CA GLY A 46 -0.53 11.69 -6.01
C GLY A 46 -0.93 11.75 -7.48
N ALA A 47 -1.91 12.59 -7.79
CA ALA A 47 -2.18 13.03 -9.14
C ALA A 47 -1.78 14.50 -9.28
N ALA A 48 -1.43 14.93 -10.49
CA ALA A 48 -1.20 16.33 -10.77
C ALA A 48 -2.45 17.15 -10.36
N PRO A 49 -2.27 18.32 -9.71
CA PRO A 49 -3.38 19.17 -9.34
C PRO A 49 -4.12 19.63 -10.60
N PRO A 50 -5.43 19.94 -10.50
CA PRO A 50 -6.15 20.58 -11.60
C PRO A 50 -5.47 21.91 -11.97
N ASP A 51 -5.46 22.23 -13.28
CA ASP A 51 -4.63 23.26 -13.94
C ASP A 51 -4.61 24.66 -13.29
N GLN A 52 -5.55 24.97 -12.40
CA GLN A 52 -5.71 26.31 -11.82
C GLN A 52 -5.07 26.48 -10.43
N ALA A 53 -4.73 25.41 -9.70
CA ALA A 53 -4.35 25.55 -8.30
C ALA A 53 -2.84 25.81 -8.09
N LEU A 54 -1.97 24.95 -8.65
CA LEU A 54 -0.51 25.03 -8.49
C LEU A 54 0.26 24.41 -9.69
N PRO A 55 0.00 24.82 -10.94
CA PRO A 55 0.58 24.16 -12.12
C PRO A 55 2.10 24.35 -12.23
N LYS A 56 2.62 25.54 -11.86
CA LYS A 56 4.05 25.87 -11.95
C LYS A 56 4.86 25.01 -10.98
N ASP A 57 4.47 25.01 -9.71
CA ASP A 57 5.15 24.31 -8.63
C ASP A 57 5.08 22.79 -8.81
N SER A 58 3.95 22.27 -9.31
CA SER A 58 3.80 20.84 -9.58
C SER A 58 4.71 20.37 -10.71
N LYS A 59 4.83 21.13 -11.80
CA LYS A 59 5.70 20.77 -12.91
C LYS A 59 7.17 20.86 -12.50
N GLU A 60 7.55 21.97 -11.86
CA GLU A 60 8.90 22.19 -11.35
C GLU A 60 9.33 21.10 -10.36
N SER A 61 8.47 20.75 -9.41
CA SER A 61 8.74 19.65 -8.47
C SER A 61 8.92 18.31 -9.19
N SER A 62 8.12 18.03 -10.23
CA SER A 62 8.26 16.80 -11.02
C SER A 62 9.55 16.77 -11.84
N ASP A 63 9.97 17.92 -12.38
CA ASP A 63 11.19 18.07 -13.16
C ASP A 63 12.41 17.90 -12.24
N ILE A 64 12.40 18.49 -11.04
CA ILE A 64 13.43 18.32 -10.01
C ILE A 64 13.53 16.86 -9.57
N LEU A 65 12.39 16.20 -9.30
CA LEU A 65 12.40 14.77 -8.95
C LEU A 65 12.97 13.92 -10.08
N THR A 66 12.62 14.22 -11.34
CA THR A 66 13.19 13.50 -12.48
C THR A 66 14.71 13.68 -12.57
N GLN A 67 15.19 14.90 -12.37
CA GLN A 67 16.63 15.19 -12.34
C GLN A 67 17.35 14.46 -11.19
N LEU A 68 16.79 14.47 -9.98
CA LEU A 68 17.36 13.74 -8.85
C LEU A 68 17.49 12.24 -9.13
N PHE A 69 16.53 11.66 -9.84
CA PHE A 69 16.57 10.25 -10.22
C PHE A 69 17.65 9.96 -11.28
N ASP A 70 17.79 10.85 -12.26
CA ASP A 70 18.82 10.73 -13.28
C ASP A 70 20.23 10.88 -12.68
N LEU A 71 20.40 11.76 -11.69
CA LEU A 71 21.65 11.94 -10.96
C LEU A 71 21.99 10.75 -10.06
N ALA A 72 20.98 10.16 -9.41
CA ALA A 72 21.17 9.00 -8.53
C ALA A 72 21.29 7.66 -9.28
N LYS A 73 21.15 7.69 -10.61
CA LYS A 73 21.14 6.49 -11.44
C LYS A 73 22.49 5.78 -11.40
N THR A 74 22.46 4.47 -11.22
CA THR A 74 23.66 3.64 -11.40
C THR A 74 23.93 3.47 -12.91
N SER A 75 25.15 3.72 -13.37
CA SER A 75 25.50 3.95 -14.80
C SER A 75 25.10 2.85 -15.79
N ASN A 76 24.75 1.64 -15.33
CA ASN A 76 24.47 0.48 -16.17
C ASN A 76 23.02 -0.03 -16.12
N THR A 77 22.15 0.54 -15.29
CA THR A 77 20.78 0.03 -15.13
C THR A 77 19.82 0.71 -16.09
N SER A 78 18.96 -0.03 -16.78
CA SER A 78 17.80 0.53 -17.49
C SER A 78 16.50 0.37 -16.70
N ASN A 79 16.51 -0.47 -15.66
CA ASN A 79 15.34 -0.84 -14.88
C ASN A 79 15.17 0.10 -13.67
N ARG A 80 14.11 0.90 -13.69
CA ARG A 80 13.75 1.81 -12.59
C ARG A 80 12.42 1.37 -11.98
N ARG A 81 12.36 1.30 -10.66
CA ARG A 81 11.13 0.97 -9.92
C ARG A 81 10.84 2.02 -8.85
N GLY A 82 9.55 2.19 -8.53
CA GLY A 82 9.15 2.91 -7.32
C GLY A 82 8.12 4.00 -7.55
N ILE A 83 8.57 5.25 -7.38
CA ILE A 83 7.72 6.44 -7.19
C ILE A 83 6.94 6.81 -8.45
N PHE A 84 7.55 6.74 -9.63
CA PHE A 84 6.82 7.03 -10.86
C PHE A 84 5.97 5.82 -11.25
N VAL A 85 4.66 6.01 -11.27
CA VAL A 85 3.69 5.00 -11.69
C VAL A 85 3.05 5.48 -12.97
N GLN A 86 3.34 4.77 -14.05
CA GLN A 86 2.68 4.97 -15.31
C GLN A 86 1.74 3.79 -15.54
N ALA A 87 0.43 4.05 -15.68
CA ALA A 87 -0.57 3.00 -15.86
C ALA A 87 -0.59 2.44 -17.30
N ALA A 88 -0.21 3.28 -18.27
CA ALA A 88 -0.06 2.95 -19.69
C ALA A 88 0.96 3.91 -20.36
N PRO A 89 1.62 3.53 -21.47
CA PRO A 89 2.68 4.33 -22.11
C PRO A 89 2.33 5.79 -22.45
N GLN A 90 1.04 6.14 -22.51
CA GLN A 90 0.52 7.49 -22.77
C GLN A 90 -0.22 8.12 -21.58
N SER A 91 -0.26 7.45 -20.43
CA SER A 91 -0.96 7.94 -19.22
C SER A 91 -0.12 8.98 -18.48
N LYS A 92 -0.81 9.86 -17.74
CA LYS A 92 -0.17 10.80 -16.80
C LYS A 92 0.65 10.02 -15.78
N ILE A 93 1.85 10.53 -15.50
CA ILE A 93 2.72 9.98 -14.47
C ILE A 93 2.13 10.31 -13.10
N HIS A 94 1.96 9.29 -12.27
CA HIS A 94 1.56 9.44 -10.87
C HIS A 94 2.76 9.29 -9.96
N LEU A 95 2.81 10.08 -8.89
CA LEU A 95 3.76 9.87 -7.80
C LEU A 95 3.17 8.90 -6.79
N ARG A 96 3.93 7.86 -6.46
CA ARG A 96 3.62 6.89 -5.41
C ARG A 96 4.42 7.22 -4.18
N PHE A 97 3.70 7.45 -3.10
CA PHE A 97 4.26 7.63 -1.76
C PHE A 97 3.91 6.44 -0.89
N SER A 98 4.69 6.18 0.15
CA SER A 98 4.43 5.13 1.13
C SER A 98 4.51 5.65 2.55
N HIS A 99 3.77 5.04 3.47
CA HIS A 99 3.96 5.25 4.91
C HIS A 99 3.81 3.91 5.63
N GLN A 100 4.64 3.70 6.65
CA GLN A 100 4.61 2.49 7.47
C GLN A 100 3.76 2.76 8.71
N PHE A 101 2.53 2.26 8.73
CA PHE A 101 1.61 2.49 9.85
C PHE A 101 1.85 1.59 11.05
N PHE A 102 2.49 0.43 10.84
CA PHE A 102 2.72 -0.54 11.90
C PHE A 102 4.21 -0.86 11.98
N GLU A 103 4.76 -0.66 13.17
CA GLU A 103 6.16 -0.92 13.50
C GLU A 103 6.24 -1.97 14.59
N LYS A 104 7.17 -2.91 14.45
CA LYS A 104 7.41 -3.91 15.49
C LYS A 104 7.98 -3.22 16.72
N ARG A 105 7.43 -3.52 17.90
CA ARG A 105 7.94 -3.02 19.17
C ARG A 105 9.35 -3.55 19.40
N LYS A 106 10.25 -2.70 19.89
CA LYS A 106 11.51 -3.18 20.45
C LYS A 106 11.24 -3.78 21.83
N HIS A 107 12.03 -4.77 22.22
CA HIS A 107 11.89 -5.40 23.53
C HIS A 107 12.11 -4.36 24.65
N GLY A 108 11.14 -4.22 25.56
CA GLY A 108 11.18 -3.24 26.65
C GLY A 108 10.69 -1.83 26.31
N GLU A 109 10.14 -1.61 25.12
CA GLU A 109 9.57 -0.32 24.72
C GLU A 109 8.09 -0.25 25.12
N GLU A 110 7.75 0.69 26.01
CA GLU A 110 6.36 0.97 26.41
C GLU A 110 5.69 1.93 25.42
N ASP A 111 4.35 1.91 25.39
CA ASP A 111 3.59 2.86 24.60
C ASP A 111 3.76 4.27 25.16
N ASP A 112 4.01 5.24 24.28
CA ASP A 112 4.06 6.64 24.66
C ASP A 112 2.71 7.08 25.28
N PRO A 113 2.67 7.48 26.56
CA PRO A 113 1.44 7.90 27.21
C PRO A 113 0.86 9.19 26.62
N ALA A 114 1.66 9.98 25.90
CA ALA A 114 1.21 11.21 25.23
C ALA A 114 0.33 10.91 24.00
N VAL A 115 0.41 9.72 23.41
CA VAL A 115 -0.35 9.37 22.21
C VAL A 115 -1.82 9.04 22.58
N PRO A 116 -2.81 9.78 22.06
CA PRO A 116 -4.21 9.54 22.36
C PRO A 116 -4.65 8.13 21.93
N ALA A 117 -5.61 7.55 22.65
CA ALA A 117 -6.13 6.21 22.36
C ALA A 117 -6.71 6.05 20.94
N THR A 118 -7.10 7.14 20.28
CA THR A 118 -7.57 7.15 18.87
C THR A 118 -6.47 6.81 17.86
N PHE A 119 -5.20 6.98 18.24
CA PHE A 119 -4.04 6.64 17.42
C PHE A 119 -3.41 5.30 17.85
N LYS A 120 -3.98 4.63 18.86
CA LYS A 120 -3.54 3.30 19.28
C LYS A 120 -4.22 2.21 18.46
N LEU A 121 -3.60 1.03 18.44
CA LEU A 121 -4.03 -0.10 17.63
C LEU A 121 -5.47 -0.55 17.93
N ASP A 122 -5.94 -0.37 19.17
CA ASP A 122 -7.27 -0.79 19.64
C ASP A 122 -8.44 -0.12 18.90
N ARG A 123 -8.23 1.11 18.40
CA ARG A 123 -9.27 1.88 17.71
C ARG A 123 -8.97 2.10 16.24
N TRP A 124 -8.06 1.32 15.67
CA TRP A 124 -7.68 1.45 14.27
C TRP A 124 -8.83 1.02 13.34
N PRO A 125 -9.16 1.79 12.29
CA PRO A 125 -10.27 1.45 11.39
C PRO A 125 -9.96 0.17 10.60
N VAL A 126 -10.86 -0.80 10.65
CA VAL A 126 -10.79 -2.05 9.89
C VAL A 126 -12.13 -2.39 9.27
N ALA A 127 -12.12 -2.70 7.97
CA ALA A 127 -13.33 -2.99 7.21
C ALA A 127 -13.71 -4.49 7.19
N SER A 128 -12.76 -5.39 7.46
CA SER A 128 -12.96 -6.85 7.34
C SER A 128 -12.63 -7.58 8.64
N ASP A 129 -13.28 -8.73 8.85
CA ASP A 129 -13.07 -9.54 10.05
C ASP A 129 -11.67 -10.18 10.09
N ALA A 130 -11.13 -10.54 8.92
CA ALA A 130 -9.73 -10.97 8.81
C ALA A 130 -8.75 -9.86 9.25
N ALA A 131 -9.06 -8.59 8.96
CA ALA A 131 -8.24 -7.47 9.41
C ALA A 131 -8.36 -7.23 10.92
N LYS A 132 -9.55 -7.43 11.51
CA LYS A 132 -9.73 -7.37 12.97
C LYS A 132 -8.86 -8.42 13.68
N GLN A 133 -8.89 -9.66 13.20
CA GLN A 133 -8.07 -10.73 13.76
C GLN A 133 -6.57 -10.39 13.68
N ALA A 134 -6.11 -9.92 12.52
CA ALA A 134 -4.72 -9.51 12.35
C ALA A 134 -4.33 -8.35 13.29
N ILE A 135 -5.25 -7.42 13.56
CA ILE A 135 -5.01 -6.34 14.53
C ILE A 135 -4.86 -6.89 15.95
N GLU A 136 -5.73 -7.81 16.38
CA GLU A 136 -5.62 -8.43 17.72
C GLU A 136 -4.27 -9.14 17.91
N GLU A 137 -3.81 -9.87 16.88
CA GLU A 137 -2.50 -10.52 16.89
C GLU A 137 -1.33 -9.51 16.97
N MET A 138 -1.51 -8.33 16.38
CA MET A 138 -0.49 -7.28 16.35
C MET A 138 -0.41 -6.47 17.65
N LYS A 139 -1.44 -6.44 18.52
CA LYS A 139 -1.48 -5.61 19.73
C LYS A 139 -0.29 -5.83 20.67
N THR A 140 0.21 -7.06 20.75
CA THR A 140 1.32 -7.42 21.64
C THR A 140 2.68 -7.18 21.01
N THR A 141 2.78 -7.13 19.68
CA THR A 141 4.04 -7.17 18.94
C THR A 141 4.36 -5.88 18.21
N HIS A 142 3.35 -5.06 17.92
CA HIS A 142 3.49 -3.86 17.09
C HIS A 142 2.90 -2.62 17.79
N ARG A 143 3.40 -1.46 17.39
CA ARG A 143 2.83 -0.16 17.68
C ARG A 143 2.38 0.52 16.39
N VAL A 144 1.50 1.49 16.54
CA VAL A 144 1.08 2.36 15.44
C VAL A 144 2.11 3.48 15.28
N ASN A 145 2.67 3.62 14.08
CA ASN A 145 3.30 4.85 13.63
C ASN A 145 2.24 5.64 12.86
N HIS A 146 1.67 6.67 13.48
CA HIS A 146 0.57 7.41 12.89
C HIS A 146 1.10 8.43 11.88
N LEU A 147 0.30 8.68 10.85
CA LEU A 147 0.66 9.65 9.83
C LEU A 147 0.32 11.06 10.33
N GLU A 148 1.31 11.95 10.33
CA GLU A 148 1.13 13.38 10.60
C GLU A 148 0.40 14.04 9.43
N ALA A 149 -0.92 13.83 9.35
CA ALA A 149 -1.78 14.41 8.33
C ALA A 149 -2.69 15.46 8.98
N PHE A 150 -2.69 16.67 8.43
CA PHE A 150 -3.44 17.81 8.96
C PHE A 150 -4.50 18.27 7.96
N ASP A 151 -5.69 18.62 8.47
CA ASP A 151 -6.73 19.28 7.69
C ASP A 151 -6.35 20.75 7.36
N ALA A 152 -7.19 21.45 6.61
CA ALA A 152 -7.00 22.86 6.26
C ALA A 152 -6.84 23.77 7.49
N ASP A 153 -7.49 23.42 8.60
CA ASP A 153 -7.43 24.12 9.89
C ASP A 153 -6.24 23.69 10.78
N GLU A 154 -5.22 23.05 10.21
CA GLU A 154 -4.03 22.55 10.94
C GLU A 154 -4.37 21.56 12.07
N THR A 155 -5.55 20.93 11.99
CA THR A 155 -5.97 19.92 12.96
C THR A 155 -5.51 18.53 12.52
N LEU A 156 -4.87 17.80 13.42
CA LEU A 156 -4.38 16.44 13.16
C LEU A 156 -5.56 15.51 12.84
N LEU A 157 -5.50 14.85 11.69
CA LEU A 157 -6.48 13.88 11.24
C LEU A 157 -6.32 12.59 12.03
N ILE A 158 -7.44 12.06 12.50
CA ILE A 158 -7.49 10.72 13.09
C ILE A 158 -7.44 9.65 12.00
N PRO A 159 -6.95 8.43 12.30
CA PRO A 159 -6.81 7.37 11.30
C PRO A 159 -8.09 7.01 10.55
N GLY A 160 -9.24 7.04 11.24
CA GLY A 160 -10.55 6.81 10.64
C GLY A 160 -10.95 7.84 9.58
N ALA A 161 -10.38 9.03 9.60
CA ALA A 161 -10.69 10.12 8.70
C ALA A 161 -9.71 10.23 7.51
N TYR A 162 -8.57 9.52 7.52
CA TYR A 162 -7.56 9.62 6.47
C TYR A 162 -8.12 9.36 5.07
N GLU A 163 -8.90 8.28 4.90
CA GLU A 163 -9.42 7.92 3.58
C GLU A 163 -10.37 9.00 3.05
N GLU A 164 -11.31 9.45 3.87
CA GLU A 164 -12.30 10.45 3.47
C GLU A 164 -11.66 11.81 3.18
N LYS A 165 -10.75 12.27 4.06
CA LYS A 165 -10.18 13.61 4.00
C LYS A 165 -9.05 13.75 2.98
N LEU A 166 -8.23 12.71 2.79
CA LEU A 166 -7.08 12.77 1.87
C LEU A 166 -7.46 12.41 0.43
N ARG A 167 -8.54 11.65 0.23
CA ARG A 167 -8.91 11.18 -1.10
C ARG A 167 -9.46 12.30 -1.95
N GLY A 168 -8.64 12.78 -2.89
CA GLY A 168 -9.02 13.84 -3.82
C GLY A 168 -8.80 15.25 -3.28
N SER A 169 -8.21 15.39 -2.09
CA SER A 169 -7.76 16.69 -1.57
C SER A 169 -6.54 17.20 -2.32
N LEU A 170 -6.42 18.51 -2.45
CA LEU A 170 -5.14 19.14 -2.76
C LEU A 170 -4.33 19.26 -1.47
N ALA A 171 -3.11 18.73 -1.44
CA ALA A 171 -2.30 18.73 -0.22
C ALA A 171 -0.82 18.95 -0.54
N THR A 172 -0.10 19.58 0.40
CA THR A 172 1.36 19.55 0.44
C THR A 172 1.82 18.27 1.13
N VAL A 173 2.78 17.58 0.54
CA VAL A 173 3.34 16.33 1.08
C VAL A 173 4.84 16.54 1.30
N ARG A 174 5.28 16.32 2.54
CA ARG A 174 6.70 16.20 2.89
C ARG A 174 7.04 14.74 3.03
N PHE A 175 8.12 14.33 2.38
CA PHE A 175 8.54 12.94 2.34
C PHE A 175 10.05 12.82 2.25
N THR A 176 10.56 11.68 2.70
CA THR A 176 11.95 11.28 2.57
C THR A 176 12.10 10.36 1.35
N LEU A 177 12.99 10.74 0.43
CA LEU A 177 13.33 9.96 -0.75
C LEU A 177 14.53 9.04 -0.44
N SER A 178 14.34 7.72 -0.57
CA SER A 178 15.41 6.73 -0.41
C SER A 178 15.65 5.97 -1.71
N HIS A 179 16.92 5.83 -2.09
CA HIS A 179 17.40 5.06 -3.24
C HIS A 179 18.14 3.81 -2.78
N HIS A 180 17.83 2.69 -3.40
CA HIS A 180 18.51 1.41 -3.19
C HIS A 180 18.80 0.76 -4.54
N TYR A 181 20.06 0.42 -4.76
CA TYR A 181 20.44 -0.40 -5.91
C TYR A 181 20.33 -1.90 -5.54
N ILE A 182 19.45 -2.61 -6.25
CA ILE A 182 19.19 -4.03 -6.04
C ILE A 182 20.01 -4.81 -7.06
N ARG A 183 21.22 -5.24 -6.66
CA ARG A 183 22.17 -5.98 -7.52
C ARG A 183 21.57 -7.20 -8.20
N LYS A 184 20.72 -7.96 -7.50
CA LYS A 184 20.11 -9.18 -8.03
C LYS A 184 19.25 -8.91 -9.27
N ASP A 185 18.59 -7.77 -9.29
CA ASP A 185 17.63 -7.39 -10.32
C ASP A 185 18.22 -6.37 -11.31
N ASP A 186 19.48 -5.97 -11.09
CA ASP A 186 20.16 -4.87 -11.80
C ASP A 186 19.25 -3.63 -11.94
N ALA A 187 18.62 -3.26 -10.81
CA ALA A 187 17.54 -2.28 -10.79
C ALA A 187 17.74 -1.24 -9.69
N ASP A 188 17.47 0.01 -10.03
CA ASP A 188 17.37 1.10 -9.07
C ASP A 188 15.95 1.16 -8.51
N SER A 189 15.84 1.10 -7.18
CA SER A 189 14.57 1.18 -6.45
C SER A 189 14.52 2.48 -5.67
N PHE A 190 13.51 3.30 -5.94
CA PHE A 190 13.26 4.55 -5.23
C PHE A 190 12.00 4.45 -4.40
N THR A 191 12.05 4.93 -3.16
CA THR A 191 10.89 4.96 -2.25
C THR A 191 10.72 6.36 -1.67
N ALA A 192 9.49 6.88 -1.69
CA ALA A 192 9.15 8.17 -1.10
C ALA A 192 8.31 7.90 0.15
N ASN A 193 8.91 8.00 1.32
CA ASN A 193 8.23 7.75 2.58
C ASN A 193 7.63 9.06 3.11
N ILE A 194 6.32 9.09 3.31
CA ILE A 194 5.63 10.29 3.80
C ILE A 194 5.96 10.50 5.27
N ASP A 195 6.39 11.71 5.56
CA ASP A 195 6.63 12.18 6.92
C ASP A 195 5.47 13.07 7.38
N HIS A 196 4.91 13.88 6.47
CA HIS A 196 3.86 14.84 6.82
C HIS A 196 2.96 15.20 5.63
N ILE A 197 1.66 15.37 5.87
CA ILE A 197 0.68 15.85 4.89
C ILE A 197 -0.08 17.04 5.47
N ARG A 198 -0.28 18.08 4.67
CA ARG A 198 -1.19 19.18 5.00
C ARG A 198 -2.16 19.40 3.85
N ILE A 199 -3.45 19.32 4.14
CA ILE A 199 -4.52 19.62 3.19
C ILE A 199 -4.53 21.14 2.94
N LEU A 200 -4.46 21.51 1.66
CA LEU A 200 -4.64 22.88 1.19
C LEU A 200 -6.09 23.13 0.81
N ASN A 201 -6.68 22.22 0.03
CA ASN A 201 -8.09 22.24 -0.32
C ASN A 201 -8.71 20.87 -0.02
N PRO A 202 -9.85 20.82 0.70
CA PRO A 202 -10.56 19.57 0.96
C PRO A 202 -11.02 18.93 -0.36
N PRO A 203 -11.35 17.62 -0.34
CA PRO A 203 -11.81 16.93 -1.52
C PRO A 203 -13.10 17.57 -2.05
N THR A 204 -13.13 17.83 -3.36
CA THR A 204 -14.37 18.29 -4.00
C THR A 204 -15.42 17.17 -3.87
N PRO A 205 -16.61 17.44 -3.32
CA PRO A 205 -17.65 16.43 -3.23
C PRO A 205 -17.94 15.89 -4.64
N ALA A 206 -17.81 14.57 -4.80
CA ALA A 206 -18.05 13.94 -6.08
C ALA A 206 -19.49 14.23 -6.52
N THR A 207 -19.68 15.07 -7.54
CA THR A 207 -20.97 15.16 -8.23
C THR A 207 -21.34 13.74 -8.66
N PRO A 208 -22.56 13.25 -8.36
CA PRO A 208 -22.95 11.89 -8.70
C PRO A 208 -22.87 11.71 -10.21
N THR A 209 -21.82 11.04 -10.67
CA THR A 209 -21.71 10.63 -12.06
C THR A 209 -22.85 9.66 -12.32
N LYS A 210 -23.80 10.05 -13.18
CA LYS A 210 -24.88 9.17 -13.66
C LYS A 210 -24.25 7.82 -14.00
N LYS A 211 -24.60 6.77 -13.23
CA LYS A 211 -24.25 5.39 -13.56
C LYS A 211 -24.62 5.17 -15.02
N ARG A 212 -23.62 5.01 -15.89
CA ARG A 212 -23.83 4.61 -17.27
C ARG A 212 -24.45 3.22 -17.18
N ARG A 213 -25.75 3.10 -17.51
CA ARG A 213 -26.42 1.80 -17.56
C ARG A 213 -25.58 0.90 -18.45
N ALA A 214 -25.06 -0.19 -17.89
CA ALA A 214 -24.50 -1.27 -18.68
C ALA A 214 -25.63 -1.75 -19.58
N PHE A 215 -25.45 -1.59 -20.89
CA PHE A 215 -26.28 -2.25 -21.87
C PHE A 215 -25.91 -3.73 -21.79
N THR A 216 -26.69 -4.50 -21.04
CA THR A 216 -26.65 -5.97 -21.15
C THR A 216 -27.28 -6.30 -22.49
N ASP A 217 -26.44 -6.54 -23.48
CA ASP A 217 -26.81 -7.25 -24.67
C ASP A 217 -27.11 -8.69 -24.26
N VAL A 218 -28.40 -9.03 -24.24
CA VAL A 218 -28.86 -10.41 -24.07
C VAL A 218 -29.70 -10.69 -25.30
N ASP A 219 -29.07 -11.27 -26.30
CA ASP A 219 -29.75 -12.04 -27.32
C ASP A 219 -30.63 -13.08 -26.62
N ASN A 220 -31.94 -12.98 -26.83
CA ASN A 220 -32.79 -14.16 -26.80
C ASN A 220 -33.88 -14.04 -27.86
N VAL A 221 -33.65 -14.77 -28.93
CA VAL A 221 -34.62 -15.12 -29.98
C VAL A 221 -35.74 -15.95 -29.35
N THR A 222 -36.99 -15.49 -29.48
CA THR A 222 -38.16 -16.26 -29.98
C THR A 222 -39.46 -15.56 -29.60
N GLY A 223 -40.32 -15.31 -30.60
CA GLY A 223 -41.76 -15.58 -30.44
C GLY A 223 -42.72 -14.40 -30.26
N ASP A 224 -42.97 -13.68 -31.36
CA ASP A 224 -44.30 -13.57 -31.97
C ASP A 224 -45.41 -12.65 -31.38
N ILE A 225 -46.17 -12.12 -32.35
CA ILE A 225 -47.54 -11.55 -32.32
C ILE A 225 -47.73 -10.06 -31.93
N SER A 226 -47.75 -9.24 -32.99
CA SER A 226 -48.54 -7.99 -33.09
C SER A 226 -50.04 -8.33 -33.24
N PRO A 227 -51.01 -7.46 -32.83
CA PRO A 227 -51.35 -6.37 -33.73
C PRO A 227 -51.81 -5.04 -33.09
N LYS A 228 -51.56 -4.00 -33.88
CA LYS A 228 -52.06 -2.61 -33.85
C LYS A 228 -53.49 -2.45 -33.32
N ARG A 229 -53.70 -1.44 -32.46
CA ARG A 229 -55.02 -0.79 -32.31
C ARG A 229 -54.92 0.73 -32.14
N THR A 230 -55.24 1.39 -33.25
CA THR A 230 -56.09 2.58 -33.45
C THR A 230 -55.90 3.83 -32.57
N ARG A 231 -55.46 4.89 -33.25
CA ARG A 231 -55.54 6.30 -32.88
C ARG A 231 -57.00 6.76 -32.98
N VAL A 232 -57.57 7.33 -31.91
CA VAL A 232 -58.77 8.19 -32.00
C VAL A 232 -58.28 9.63 -31.90
N VAL A 233 -58.63 10.42 -32.90
CA VAL A 233 -58.39 11.87 -32.98
C VAL A 233 -59.64 12.56 -32.44
N ALA A 234 -59.44 13.65 -31.71
CA ALA A 234 -60.33 14.79 -31.67
C ALA A 234 -59.54 16.00 -32.18
#